data_AF-Q97CJ1-F1
#
_entry.id   AF-Q97CJ1-F1
#
_cell.length_a   1.000
_cell.length_b   1.000
_cell.length_c   1.000
_cell.angle_alpha   90.00
_cell.angle_beta   90.00
_cell.angle_gamma   90.00
#
_symmetry.space_group_name_H-M   'P 1'
#
loop_
_entity.id
_entity.type
_entity.pdbx_description
1 polymer ?
#
loop_
_entity_poly.entity_id
_entity_poly.type
_entity_poly.pdbx_seq_one_letter_code
_entity_poly.pdbx_strand_id
1 'polypeptide(L)'
;MMNSDRNKYRKENDMGKQVRDKEVQEIMDYIMNKGEDSEERVYKLFKMNGVIYEIACNISRNQNSETTQNQIRKFYDYTIKINSKDEKKAKIKLAMMMPQIYYAIQRKVISSDSPFVKFLEDSIDKLNKTEDFENAFNRFLNVFQAIVAYSKKSRSDRNE
;
A
#
# COMPACT_ATOMS: atom_id res chain seq x y z
N MET A 1 18.18 -22.73 -30.89
CA MET A 1 17.48 -23.03 -29.63
C MET A 1 17.68 -21.89 -28.61
N MET A 2 17.13 -20.69 -28.84
CA MET A 2 17.30 -19.53 -27.94
C MET A 2 15.98 -18.78 -27.62
N ASN A 3 14.81 -19.38 -27.93
CA ASN A 3 13.49 -18.73 -27.75
C ASN A 3 12.67 -19.28 -26.56
N SER A 4 13.10 -20.36 -25.91
CA SER A 4 12.35 -20.96 -24.78
C SER A 4 12.48 -20.14 -23.49
N ASP A 5 13.67 -19.59 -23.22
CA ASP A 5 13.93 -18.93 -21.93
C ASP A 5 13.26 -17.57 -21.84
N ARG A 6 13.26 -16.77 -22.91
CA ARG A 6 12.59 -15.45 -22.94
C ARG A 6 11.08 -15.53 -22.69
N ASN A 7 10.41 -16.60 -23.13
CA ASN A 7 8.97 -16.79 -22.90
C ASN A 7 8.64 -17.25 -21.46
N LYS A 8 9.55 -17.98 -20.80
CA LYS A 8 9.39 -18.40 -19.41
C LYS A 8 9.50 -17.20 -18.46
N TYR A 9 10.52 -16.35 -18.64
CA TYR A 9 10.69 -15.13 -17.84
C TYR A 9 9.55 -14.12 -18.00
N ARG A 10 8.94 -14.03 -19.20
CA ARG A 10 7.78 -13.16 -19.43
C ARG A 10 6.53 -13.65 -18.68
N LYS A 11 6.24 -14.96 -18.72
CA LYS A 11 5.10 -15.55 -18.02
C LYS A 11 5.22 -15.48 -16.50
N GLU A 12 6.42 -15.67 -15.95
CA GLU A 12 6.66 -15.57 -14.50
C GLU A 12 6.50 -14.12 -13.99
N ASN A 13 6.95 -13.13 -14.77
CA ASN A 13 6.76 -11.72 -14.45
C ASN A 13 5.28 -11.28 -14.53
N ASP A 14 4.53 -11.76 -15.52
CA ASP A 14 3.09 -11.47 -15.65
C ASP A 14 2.26 -12.12 -14.55
N MET A 15 2.56 -13.37 -14.17
CA MET A 15 1.87 -14.03 -13.05
C MET A 15 2.17 -13.34 -11.71
N GLY A 16 3.43 -12.96 -11.45
CA GLY A 16 3.79 -12.22 -10.25
C GLY A 16 3.10 -10.85 -10.17
N LYS A 17 2.92 -10.18 -11.31
CA LYS A 17 2.19 -8.89 -11.37
C LYS A 17 0.70 -9.08 -11.09
N GLN A 18 0.07 -10.09 -11.68
CA GLN A 18 -1.35 -10.40 -11.42
C GLN A 18 -1.63 -10.76 -9.96
N VAL A 19 -0.72 -11.45 -9.27
CA VAL A 19 -0.86 -11.77 -7.85
C VAL A 19 -0.85 -10.48 -7.01
N ARG A 20 0.10 -9.58 -7.27
CA ARG A 20 0.21 -8.28 -6.58
C ARG A 20 -1.02 -7.39 -6.81
N ASP A 21 -1.61 -7.45 -7.99
CA ASP A 21 -2.83 -6.70 -8.31
C ASP A 21 -4.04 -7.20 -7.51
N LYS A 22 -4.13 -8.51 -7.26
CA LYS A 22 -5.20 -9.10 -6.43
C LYS A 22 -5.06 -8.72 -4.97
N GLU A 23 -3.84 -8.70 -4.44
CA GLU A 23 -3.57 -8.28 -3.05
C GLU A 23 -4.02 -6.83 -2.81
N VAL A 24 -3.65 -5.93 -3.72
CA VAL A 24 -4.10 -4.53 -3.65
C VAL A 24 -5.62 -4.45 -3.75
N GLN A 25 -6.24 -5.20 -4.67
CA GLN A 25 -7.69 -5.22 -4.82
C GLN A 25 -8.40 -5.67 -3.54
N GLU A 26 -7.93 -6.72 -2.87
CA GLU A 26 -8.55 -7.23 -1.65
C GLU A 26 -8.54 -6.20 -0.51
N ILE A 27 -7.44 -5.45 -0.39
CA ILE A 27 -7.32 -4.32 0.53
C ILE A 27 -8.26 -3.18 0.13
N MET A 28 -8.31 -2.85 -1.16
CA MET A 28 -9.19 -1.79 -1.66
C MET A 28 -10.66 -2.12 -1.42
N ASP A 29 -11.05 -3.37 -1.61
CA ASP A 29 -12.40 -3.86 -1.33
C ASP A 29 -12.74 -3.75 0.16
N TYR A 30 -11.76 -3.95 1.05
CA TYR A 30 -11.96 -3.72 2.49
C TYR A 30 -12.13 -2.24 2.81
N ILE A 31 -11.27 -1.37 2.27
CA ILE A 31 -11.33 0.07 2.55
C ILE A 31 -12.64 0.69 2.04
N MET A 32 -13.09 0.25 0.86
CA MET A 32 -14.30 0.78 0.21
C MET A 32 -15.59 0.07 0.62
N ASN A 33 -15.53 -0.94 1.48
CA ASN A 33 -16.73 -1.62 1.96
C ASN A 33 -17.58 -0.67 2.80
N LYS A 34 -18.84 -0.45 2.40
CA LYS A 34 -19.81 0.37 3.14
C LYS A 34 -20.51 -0.41 4.26
N GLY A 35 -20.41 -1.74 4.27
CA GLY A 35 -20.98 -2.61 5.29
C GLY A 35 -20.01 -2.99 6.39
N GLU A 36 -20.48 -3.79 7.34
CA GLU A 36 -19.60 -4.48 8.29
C GLU A 36 -18.84 -5.59 7.56
N ASP A 37 -17.54 -5.66 7.79
CA ASP A 37 -16.73 -6.78 7.37
C ASP A 37 -16.82 -7.90 8.40
N SER A 38 -16.88 -9.15 7.91
CA SER A 38 -16.77 -10.31 8.79
C SER A 38 -15.42 -10.29 9.52
N GLU A 39 -15.42 -10.61 10.81
CA GLU A 39 -14.19 -10.69 11.62
C GLU A 39 -13.13 -11.58 10.98
N GLU A 40 -13.53 -12.71 10.37
CA GLU A 40 -12.63 -13.62 9.67
C GLU A 40 -11.91 -12.96 8.49
N ARG A 41 -12.60 -12.11 7.72
CA ARG A 41 -11.98 -11.36 6.61
C ARG A 41 -10.97 -10.34 7.13
N VAL A 42 -11.34 -9.59 8.17
CA VAL A 42 -10.43 -8.62 8.81
C VAL A 42 -9.20 -9.35 9.36
N TYR A 43 -9.39 -10.47 10.05
CA TYR A 43 -8.30 -11.28 10.58
C TYR A 43 -7.36 -11.78 9.47
N LYS A 44 -7.90 -12.28 8.35
CA LYS A 44 -7.09 -12.73 7.19
C LYS A 44 -6.24 -11.62 6.60
N LEU A 45 -6.75 -10.39 6.52
CA LEU A 45 -6.02 -9.24 5.99
C LEU A 45 -4.86 -8.83 6.90
N PHE A 46 -5.11 -8.78 8.21
CA PHE A 46 -4.19 -8.18 9.18
C PHE A 46 -3.24 -9.16 9.87
N LYS A 47 -3.48 -10.47 9.82
CA LYS A 47 -2.58 -11.46 10.46
C LYS A 47 -1.17 -11.48 9.85
N MET A 48 -0.24 -12.09 10.58
CA MET A 48 1.08 -12.43 10.03
C MET A 48 0.91 -13.32 8.78
N ASN A 49 1.64 -13.03 7.70
CA ASN A 49 1.46 -13.64 6.37
C ASN A 49 0.10 -13.34 5.70
N GLY A 50 -0.64 -12.33 6.19
CA GLY A 50 -1.82 -11.80 5.53
C GLY A 50 -1.44 -10.88 4.36
N VAL A 51 -2.46 -10.44 3.62
CA VAL A 51 -2.28 -9.59 2.42
C VAL A 51 -1.51 -8.31 2.72
N ILE A 52 -1.80 -7.67 3.85
CA ILE A 52 -1.13 -6.42 4.27
C ILE A 52 0.35 -6.68 4.59
N TYR A 53 0.67 -7.83 5.19
CA TYR A 53 2.03 -8.25 5.48
C TYR A 53 2.83 -8.45 4.19
N GLU A 54 2.26 -9.10 3.18
CA GLU A 54 2.93 -9.33 1.89
C GLU A 54 3.27 -8.03 1.17
N ILE A 55 2.35 -7.04 1.16
CA ILE A 55 2.66 -5.71 0.62
C ILE A 55 3.83 -5.07 1.38
N ALA A 56 3.80 -5.14 2.71
CA ALA A 56 4.85 -4.56 3.54
C ALA A 56 6.21 -5.24 3.34
N CYS A 57 6.26 -6.55 3.12
CA CYS A 57 7.49 -7.29 2.81
C CYS A 57 8.02 -6.96 1.42
N ASN A 58 7.15 -6.74 0.43
CA ASN A 58 7.56 -6.35 -0.92
C ASN A 58 8.30 -5.00 -0.96
N ILE A 59 7.93 -4.08 -0.06
CA ILE A 59 8.64 -2.81 0.11
C ILE A 59 10.10 -3.06 0.49
N SER A 60 10.31 -3.92 1.50
CA SER A 60 11.63 -4.11 2.11
C SER A 60 12.55 -5.02 1.31
N ARG A 61 12.03 -5.79 0.32
CA ARG A 61 12.81 -6.70 -0.54
C ARG A 61 13.47 -6.00 -1.73
N ASN A 62 12.89 -4.89 -2.21
CA ASN A 62 13.22 -4.35 -3.53
C ASN A 62 14.03 -3.04 -3.54
N GLN A 63 14.38 -2.46 -2.38
CA GLN A 63 14.93 -1.10 -2.28
C GLN A 63 15.89 -0.92 -1.09
N ASN A 64 16.61 0.21 -1.07
CA ASN A 64 17.42 0.67 0.07
C ASN A 64 16.52 0.82 1.32
N SER A 65 16.45 -0.25 2.11
CA SER A 65 15.40 -0.49 3.10
C SER A 65 15.21 0.66 4.10
N GLU A 66 16.29 1.33 4.50
CA GLU A 66 16.21 2.44 5.46
C GLU A 66 15.61 3.71 4.87
N THR A 67 16.07 4.14 3.69
CA THR A 67 15.55 5.36 3.05
C THR A 67 14.08 5.18 2.66
N THR A 68 13.72 4.01 2.16
CA THR A 68 12.36 3.62 1.82
C THR A 68 11.44 3.65 3.05
N GLN A 69 11.86 3.03 4.17
CA GLN A 69 11.10 3.04 5.42
C GLN A 69 10.87 4.46 5.94
N ASN A 70 11.91 5.29 5.92
CA ASN A 70 11.81 6.69 6.32
C ASN A 70 10.81 7.45 5.44
N GLN A 71 10.78 7.16 4.14
CA GLN A 71 9.84 7.79 3.21
C GLN A 71 8.40 7.34 3.45
N ILE A 72 8.18 6.05 3.71
CA ILE A 72 6.86 5.51 4.06
C ILE A 72 6.34 6.12 5.35
N ARG A 73 7.21 6.25 6.36
CA ARG A 73 6.87 6.93 7.61
C ARG A 73 6.46 8.38 7.37
N LYS A 74 7.19 9.12 6.52
CA LYS A 74 6.84 10.50 6.17
C LYS A 74 5.44 10.61 5.54
N PHE A 75 5.08 9.69 4.66
CA PHE A 75 3.73 9.65 4.09
C PHE A 75 2.67 9.37 5.16
N TYR A 76 2.90 8.36 6.01
CA TYR A 76 1.97 8.05 7.10
C TYR A 76 1.82 9.22 8.09
N ASP A 77 2.93 9.83 8.51
CA ASP A 77 2.94 11.00 9.40
C ASP A 77 2.20 12.20 8.81
N TYR A 78 2.21 12.34 7.47
CA TYR A 78 1.39 13.32 6.77
C TYR A 78 -0.09 12.96 6.84
N THR A 79 -0.43 11.69 6.57
CA THR A 79 -1.81 11.19 6.55
C THR A 79 -2.49 11.30 7.93
N ILE A 80 -1.83 10.93 9.02
CA ILE A 80 -2.43 10.98 10.37
C ILE A 80 -2.76 12.40 10.84
N LYS A 81 -2.17 13.44 10.21
CA LYS A 81 -2.45 14.85 10.50
C LYS A 81 -3.66 15.39 9.73
N ILE A 82 -4.28 14.57 8.90
CA ILE A 82 -5.49 14.93 8.16
C ILE A 82 -6.69 14.76 9.09
N ASN A 83 -7.41 15.85 9.34
CA ASN A 83 -8.66 15.80 10.09
C ASN A 83 -9.79 15.34 9.17
N SER A 84 -10.26 14.10 9.34
CA SER A 84 -11.30 13.49 8.51
C SER A 84 -12.68 14.14 8.65
N LYS A 85 -12.94 14.86 9.77
CA LYS A 85 -14.22 15.55 10.01
C LYS A 85 -14.48 16.73 9.08
N ASP A 86 -13.44 17.30 8.48
CA ASP A 86 -13.56 18.30 7.41
C ASP A 86 -13.25 17.61 6.08
N GLU A 87 -14.23 16.88 5.54
CA GLU A 87 -14.06 16.03 4.36
C GLU A 87 -13.42 16.78 3.20
N LYS A 88 -13.87 18.01 2.89
CA LYS A 88 -13.34 18.80 1.78
C LYS A 88 -11.85 19.10 1.98
N LYS A 89 -11.45 19.58 3.16
CA LYS A 89 -10.03 19.83 3.45
C LYS A 89 -9.22 18.52 3.51
N ALA A 90 -9.83 17.45 3.99
CA ALA A 90 -9.19 16.14 4.08
C ALA A 90 -8.86 15.57 2.70
N LYS A 91 -9.83 15.59 1.78
CA LYS A 91 -9.69 15.22 0.37
C LYS A 91 -8.59 16.03 -0.33
N ILE A 92 -8.58 17.36 -0.14
CA ILE A 92 -7.53 18.23 -0.68
C ILE A 92 -6.15 17.82 -0.18
N LYS A 93 -5.98 17.65 1.15
CA LYS A 93 -4.70 17.22 1.72
C LYS A 93 -4.29 15.84 1.20
N LEU A 94 -5.23 14.90 1.12
CA LEU A 94 -4.95 13.58 0.60
C LEU A 94 -4.49 13.62 -0.86
N ALA A 95 -5.12 14.44 -1.70
CA ALA A 95 -4.70 14.66 -3.09
C ALA A 95 -3.28 15.29 -3.19
N MET A 96 -2.92 16.17 -2.25
CA MET A 96 -1.57 16.75 -2.16
C MET A 96 -0.47 15.72 -1.81
N MET A 97 -0.83 14.51 -1.39
CA MET A 97 0.12 13.43 -1.18
C MET A 97 0.65 12.86 -2.51
N MET A 98 -0.13 12.93 -3.61
CA MET A 98 0.27 12.40 -4.92
C MET A 98 1.60 13.00 -5.42
N PRO A 99 1.80 14.33 -5.47
CA PRO A 99 3.10 14.91 -5.84
C PRO A 99 4.26 14.42 -4.98
N GLN A 100 4.05 14.17 -3.68
CA GLN A 100 5.08 13.67 -2.78
C GLN A 100 5.47 12.22 -3.09
N ILE A 101 4.48 11.39 -3.45
CA ILE A 101 4.69 10.02 -3.92
C ILE A 101 5.50 10.03 -5.23
N TYR A 102 5.07 10.81 -6.23
CA TYR A 102 5.80 10.96 -7.49
C TYR A 102 7.24 11.44 -7.30
N TYR A 103 7.46 12.41 -6.41
CA TYR A 103 8.79 12.89 -6.10
C TYR A 103 9.69 11.77 -5.51
N ALA A 104 9.16 10.96 -4.60
CA ALA A 104 9.91 9.84 -4.03
C ALA A 104 10.21 8.74 -5.06
N ILE A 105 9.30 8.51 -6.03
CA ILE A 105 9.51 7.61 -7.16
C ILE A 105 10.66 8.12 -8.04
N GLN A 106 10.64 9.39 -8.43
CA GLN A 106 11.70 9.99 -9.26
C GLN A 106 13.06 9.95 -8.59
N ARG A 107 13.09 10.08 -7.25
CA ARG A 107 14.30 9.91 -6.44
C ARG A 107 14.75 8.46 -6.27
N LYS A 108 14.02 7.49 -6.84
CA LYS A 108 14.26 6.05 -6.71
C LYS A 108 14.26 5.57 -5.25
N VAL A 109 13.57 6.29 -4.38
CA VAL A 109 13.39 5.91 -2.96
C VAL A 109 12.27 4.88 -2.83
N ILE A 110 11.29 4.94 -3.74
CA ILE A 110 10.23 3.95 -3.92
C ILE A 110 10.10 3.57 -5.39
N SER A 111 9.80 2.30 -5.66
CA SER A 111 9.56 1.80 -7.02
C SER A 111 8.11 2.10 -7.42
N SER A 112 7.93 2.63 -8.63
CA SER A 112 6.62 2.87 -9.25
C SER A 112 5.80 1.59 -9.35
N ASP A 113 6.46 0.46 -9.57
CA ASP A 113 5.79 -0.83 -9.81
C ASP A 113 5.52 -1.60 -8.50
N SER A 114 5.78 -0.96 -7.35
CA SER A 114 5.54 -1.59 -6.05
C SER A 114 4.04 -1.66 -5.73
N PRO A 115 3.55 -2.77 -5.14
CA PRO A 115 2.17 -2.86 -4.67
C PRO A 115 1.80 -1.74 -3.70
N PHE A 116 2.77 -1.25 -2.92
CA PHE A 116 2.58 -0.15 -2.00
C PHE A 116 2.23 1.17 -2.70
N VAL A 117 2.94 1.51 -3.78
CA VAL A 117 2.62 2.71 -4.57
C VAL A 117 1.22 2.58 -5.16
N LYS A 118 0.92 1.43 -5.78
CA LYS A 118 -0.41 1.17 -6.34
C LYS A 118 -1.51 1.30 -5.28
N PHE A 119 -1.32 0.71 -4.11
CA PHE A 119 -2.21 0.86 -2.96
C PHE A 119 -2.46 2.34 -2.60
N LEU A 120 -1.42 3.16 -2.53
CA LEU A 120 -1.57 4.58 -2.21
C LEU A 120 -2.34 5.33 -3.29
N GLU A 121 -1.97 5.15 -4.56
CA GLU A 121 -2.61 5.83 -5.69
C GLU A 121 -4.10 5.46 -5.80
N ASP A 122 -4.41 4.16 -5.76
CA ASP A 122 -5.79 3.66 -5.82
C ASP A 122 -6.61 4.13 -4.60
N SER A 123 -6.02 4.11 -3.41
CA SER A 123 -6.66 4.61 -2.18
C SER A 123 -6.98 6.10 -2.29
N ILE A 124 -6.02 6.93 -2.69
CA ILE A 124 -6.21 8.38 -2.81
C ILE A 124 -7.30 8.69 -3.85
N ASP A 125 -7.28 8.04 -5.02
CA ASP A 125 -8.28 8.26 -6.06
C ASP A 125 -9.70 7.90 -5.57
N LYS A 126 -9.85 6.72 -4.97
CA LYS A 126 -11.16 6.23 -4.50
C LYS A 126 -11.67 7.02 -3.29
N LEU A 127 -10.81 7.36 -2.32
CA LEU A 127 -11.19 8.18 -1.18
C LEU A 127 -11.65 9.57 -1.60
N ASN A 128 -11.07 10.17 -2.65
CA ASN A 128 -11.53 11.47 -3.14
C ASN A 128 -12.93 11.41 -3.78
N LYS A 129 -13.36 10.24 -4.28
CA LYS A 129 -14.63 10.04 -4.98
C LYS A 129 -15.73 9.44 -4.12
N THR A 130 -15.40 8.81 -2.99
CA THR A 130 -16.40 8.16 -2.13
C THR A 130 -17.22 9.20 -1.35
N GLU A 131 -18.49 8.85 -1.12
CA GLU A 131 -19.43 9.55 -0.24
C GLU A 131 -19.25 9.13 1.23
N ASP A 132 -18.77 7.92 1.48
CA ASP A 132 -18.49 7.39 2.82
C ASP A 132 -17.04 7.70 3.24
N PHE A 133 -16.65 8.98 3.13
CA PHE A 133 -15.25 9.37 3.24
C PHE A 133 -14.65 9.05 4.60
N GLU A 134 -15.33 9.41 5.69
CA GLU A 134 -14.78 9.28 7.04
C GLU A 134 -14.48 7.82 7.41
N ASN A 135 -15.43 6.90 7.17
CA ASN A 135 -15.23 5.49 7.48
C ASN A 135 -14.19 4.85 6.55
N ALA A 136 -14.24 5.15 5.25
CA ALA A 136 -13.24 4.65 4.31
C ALA A 136 -11.84 5.18 4.64
N PHE A 137 -11.72 6.44 5.05
CA PHE A 137 -10.45 7.03 5.48
C PHE A 137 -9.91 6.37 6.75
N ASN A 138 -10.77 6.05 7.72
CA ASN A 138 -10.38 5.31 8.92
C ASN A 138 -9.88 3.89 8.59
N ARG A 139 -10.58 3.16 7.69
CA ARG A 139 -10.12 1.84 7.22
C ARG A 139 -8.78 1.93 6.48
N PHE A 140 -8.60 2.96 5.65
CA PHE A 140 -7.33 3.26 4.99
C PHE A 140 -6.21 3.52 6.01
N LEU A 141 -6.45 4.33 7.04
CA LEU A 141 -5.47 4.59 8.10
C LEU A 141 -5.05 3.29 8.82
N ASN A 142 -6.00 2.42 9.14
CA ASN A 142 -5.71 1.13 9.78
C ASN A 142 -4.80 0.25 8.91
N VAL A 143 -5.09 0.16 7.61
CA VAL A 143 -4.24 -0.57 6.65
C VAL A 143 -2.86 0.08 6.56
N PHE A 144 -2.79 1.40 6.40
CA PHE A 144 -1.52 2.10 6.23
C PHE A 144 -0.63 1.96 7.48
N GLN A 145 -1.23 2.06 8.68
CA GLN A 145 -0.54 1.82 9.94
C GLN A 145 0.05 0.40 10.01
N ALA A 146 -0.72 -0.61 9.60
CA ALA A 146 -0.27 -2.00 9.58
C ALA A 146 0.88 -2.22 8.58
N ILE A 147 0.83 -1.61 7.39
CA ILE A 147 1.95 -1.64 6.42
C ILE A 147 3.21 -1.03 7.05
N VAL A 148 3.10 0.13 7.68
CA VAL A 148 4.23 0.79 8.36
C VAL A 148 4.82 -0.13 9.43
N ALA A 149 3.99 -0.74 10.27
CA ALA A 149 4.41 -1.65 11.33
C ALA A 149 5.15 -2.88 10.79
N TYR A 150 4.59 -3.56 9.79
CA TYR A 150 5.21 -4.75 9.20
C TYR A 150 6.48 -4.44 8.39
N SER A 151 6.53 -3.28 7.74
CA SER A 151 7.73 -2.83 7.02
C SER A 151 8.92 -2.63 7.97
N LYS A 152 8.66 -2.31 9.25
CA LYS A 152 9.69 -2.21 10.30
C LYS A 152 10.15 -3.60 10.75
N LYS A 153 9.22 -4.53 10.99
CA LYS A 153 9.52 -5.88 11.51
C LYS A 153 10.42 -6.70 10.58
N SER A 154 10.18 -6.67 9.27
CA SER A 154 10.96 -7.42 8.28
C SER A 154 12.45 -7.02 8.16
N ARG A 155 12.87 -5.95 8.85
CA ARG A 155 14.27 -5.54 9.00
C ARG A 155 14.92 -6.20 10.23
N SER A 156 14.18 -6.37 11.31
CA SER A 156 14.67 -7.03 12.53
C SER A 156 15.04 -8.49 12.25
N ASP A 157 14.15 -9.21 11.55
CA ASP A 157 14.33 -10.63 11.21
C ASP A 157 15.47 -10.89 10.19
N ARG A 158 16.12 -9.85 9.63
CA ARG A 158 17.28 -9.97 8.73
C ARG A 158 18.62 -9.69 9.39
N ASN A 159 18.61 -9.20 10.63
CA ASN A 159 19.79 -8.89 11.42
C ASN A 159 20.02 -9.89 12.57
N GLU A 160 19.18 -10.93 12.65
CA GLU A 160 19.35 -12.14 13.47
C GLU A 160 19.78 -13.30 12.57
#